data_AF-W1X8I4-F1
#
_entry.id   AF-W1X8I4-F1
#
_cell.length_a   1.000
_cell.length_b   1.000
_cell.length_c   1.000
_cell.angle_alpha   90.00
_cell.angle_beta   90.00
_cell.angle_gamma   90.00
#
_symmetry.space_group_name_H-M   'P 1'
#
loop_
_entity.id
_entity.type
_entity.pdbx_description
1 polymer ?
#
loop_
_entity_poly.entity_id
_entity_poly.type
_entity_poly.pdbx_seq_one_letter_code
_entity_poly.pdbx_strand_id
1 'polypeptide(L)'
;LATLSEEGIKALTVNGEWQADEYGNQWRQASLQGVLTDPALADRKPLWQYAEKLDDTYCAGCHAPIAADHYTVNAWPSIAKGMGARTSMSENELDILTRYFQYNAKDITEKQ
;
A
#
# COMPACT_ATOMS: atom_id res chain seq x y z
N LEU A 1 0.84 10.63 2.19
CA LEU A 1 0.99 9.71 1.05
C LEU A 1 0.20 10.29 -0.12
N ALA A 2 0.74 10.27 -1.34
CA ALA A 2 0.01 10.79 -2.49
C ALA A 2 -1.07 9.78 -2.92
N THR A 3 -2.28 10.28 -3.17
CA THR A 3 -3.39 9.53 -3.76
C THR A 3 -3.87 10.26 -5.00
N LEU A 4 -4.46 9.51 -5.94
CA LEU A 4 -5.10 10.11 -7.11
C LEU A 4 -6.49 10.61 -6.71
N SER A 5 -6.79 11.87 -7.04
CA SER A 5 -8.17 12.36 -7.03
C SER A 5 -8.96 11.75 -8.18
N GLU A 6 -10.27 12.01 -8.24
CA GLU A 6 -11.08 11.59 -9.38
C GLU A 6 -10.58 12.20 -10.70
N GLU A 7 -10.13 13.46 -10.67
CA GLU A 7 -9.51 14.13 -11.81
C GLU A 7 -8.18 13.46 -12.18
N GLY A 8 -7.38 13.08 -11.17
CA GLY A 8 -6.14 12.34 -11.38
C GLY A 8 -6.37 10.97 -12.03
N ILE A 9 -7.43 10.26 -11.63
CA ILE A 9 -7.82 8.99 -12.26
C ILE A 9 -8.24 9.22 -13.72
N LYS A 10 -9.02 10.27 -14.01
CA LYS A 10 -9.44 10.62 -15.39
C LYS A 10 -8.26 11.04 -16.27
N ALA A 11 -7.19 11.56 -15.67
CA ALA A 11 -5.98 11.99 -16.37
C ALA A 11 -4.98 10.85 -16.63
N LEU A 12 -5.25 9.63 -16.17
CA LEU A 12 -4.39 8.47 -16.44
C LEU A 12 -4.35 8.18 -17.94
N THR A 13 -3.13 8.03 -18.47
CA THR A 13 -2.91 7.46 -19.79
C THR A 13 -2.74 5.95 -19.65
N VAL A 14 -3.63 5.17 -20.26
CA VAL A 14 -3.53 3.70 -20.25
C VAL A 14 -2.56 3.27 -21.35
N ASN A 15 -1.49 2.56 -20.96
CA ASN A 15 -0.37 2.21 -21.83
C ASN A 15 -0.31 0.71 -22.19
N GLY A 16 -1.33 -0.07 -21.84
CA GLY A 16 -1.33 -1.50 -22.11
C GLY A 16 -2.70 -2.17 -21.95
N GLU A 17 -2.76 -3.39 -22.44
CA GLU A 17 -3.91 -4.28 -22.30
C GLU A 17 -4.00 -4.89 -20.90
N TRP A 18 -5.18 -5.41 -20.57
CA TRP A 18 -5.37 -6.18 -19.34
C TRP A 18 -4.59 -7.49 -19.38
N GLN A 19 -3.95 -7.81 -18.27
CA GLN A 19 -3.23 -9.05 -18.04
C GLN A 19 -3.67 -9.62 -16.69
N ALA A 20 -3.97 -10.92 -16.68
CA ALA A 20 -4.28 -11.64 -15.46
C ALA A 20 -2.99 -11.98 -14.69
N ASP A 21 -2.98 -11.80 -13.37
CA ASP A 21 -1.99 -12.45 -12.51
C ASP A 21 -2.42 -13.89 -12.15
N GLU A 22 -1.55 -14.61 -11.44
CA GLU A 22 -1.81 -15.99 -10.98
C GLU A 22 -2.98 -16.12 -9.99
N TYR A 23 -3.47 -14.99 -9.45
CA TYR A 23 -4.59 -14.91 -8.51
C TYR A 23 -5.89 -14.48 -9.21
N GLY A 24 -5.87 -14.26 -10.53
CA GLY A 24 -7.02 -13.86 -11.34
C GLY A 24 -7.31 -12.35 -11.34
N ASN A 25 -6.47 -11.52 -10.72
CA ASN A 25 -6.64 -10.07 -10.80
C ASN A 25 -6.24 -9.57 -12.18
N GLN A 26 -6.99 -8.59 -12.70
CA GLN A 26 -6.68 -7.94 -13.97
C GLN A 26 -5.85 -6.68 -13.71
N TRP A 27 -4.68 -6.60 -14.33
CA TRP A 27 -3.76 -5.47 -14.27
C TRP A 27 -3.53 -4.89 -15.65
N ARG A 28 -3.37 -3.58 -15.74
CA ARG A 28 -2.92 -2.91 -16.97
C ARG A 28 -2.01 -1.75 -16.63
N GLN A 29 -1.06 -1.46 -17.50
CA GLN A 29 -0.14 -0.35 -17.29
C GLN A 29 -0.87 0.98 -17.51
N ALA A 30 -0.62 1.93 -16.61
CA ALA A 30 -1.06 3.31 -16.75
C ALA A 30 0.05 4.27 -16.30
N SER A 31 0.04 5.48 -16.84
CA SER A 31 0.93 6.57 -16.43
C SER A 31 0.13 7.83 -16.13
N LEU A 32 0.70 8.66 -15.27
CA LEU A 32 0.22 10.01 -14.99
C LEU A 32 1.42 10.95 -14.99
N GLN A 33 1.23 12.14 -15.52
CA GLN A 33 2.16 13.25 -15.36
C GLN A 33 1.46 14.36 -14.60
N GLY A 34 2.12 14.87 -13.56
CA GLY A 34 1.60 15.93 -12.72
C GLY A 34 2.73 16.70 -12.05
N VAL A 35 2.38 17.83 -11.44
CA VAL A 35 3.31 18.64 -10.66
C VAL A 35 3.14 18.29 -9.19
N LEU A 36 4.24 18.04 -8.50
CA LEU A 36 4.25 17.93 -7.06
C LEU A 36 4.25 19.34 -6.46
N THR A 37 3.17 19.75 -5.82
CA THR A 37 3.01 21.09 -5.23
C THR A 37 3.42 21.15 -3.77
N ASP A 38 3.29 20.03 -3.05
CA ASP A 38 3.64 19.93 -1.63
C ASP A 38 5.02 19.29 -1.43
N PRO A 39 5.73 19.59 -0.33
CA PRO A 39 6.97 18.92 0.00
C PRO A 39 6.79 17.40 0.06
N ALA A 40 7.71 16.66 -0.58
CA ALA A 40 7.78 15.21 -0.48
C ALA A 40 9.08 14.79 0.21
N LEU A 41 9.05 13.59 0.80
CA LEU A 41 10.27 12.94 1.27
C LEU A 41 11.17 12.60 0.07
N ALA A 42 12.47 12.80 0.23
CA ALA A 42 13.46 12.44 -0.79
C ALA A 42 13.63 10.92 -0.95
N ASP A 43 13.29 10.15 0.09
CA ASP A 43 13.34 8.69 0.11
C ASP A 43 12.15 8.17 0.93
N ARG A 44 11.62 7.02 0.56
CA ARG A 44 10.52 6.33 1.27
C ARG A 44 10.96 5.62 2.55
N LYS A 45 12.26 5.34 2.74
CA LYS A 45 12.79 4.62 3.92
C LYS A 45 12.27 5.15 5.26
N PRO A 46 12.24 6.47 5.53
CA PRO A 46 11.72 6.97 6.80
C PRO A 46 10.23 6.64 7.00
N LEU A 47 9.45 6.62 5.91
CA LEU A 47 8.04 6.24 5.95
C LEU A 47 7.86 4.74 6.24
N TRP A 48 8.69 3.89 5.63
CA TRP A 48 8.65 2.45 5.87
C TRP A 48 9.18 2.06 7.24
N GLN A 49 10.21 2.72 7.76
CA GLN A 49 10.63 2.58 9.14
C GLN A 49 9.52 2.95 10.13
N TYR A 50 8.73 3.98 9.80
CA TYR A 50 7.57 4.32 10.62
C TYR A 50 6.48 3.25 10.52
N ALA A 51 6.20 2.71 9.33
CA ALA A 51 5.25 1.61 9.16
C ALA A 51 5.68 0.32 9.90
N GLU A 52 6.96 -0.06 9.84
CA GLU A 52 7.51 -1.19 10.60
C GLU A 52 7.32 -0.99 12.11
N LYS A 53 7.52 0.25 12.60
CA LYS A 53 7.26 0.58 14.00
C LYS A 53 5.78 0.47 14.36
N LEU A 54 4.87 0.86 13.46
CA LEU A 54 3.44 0.69 13.66
C LEU A 54 3.07 -0.80 13.75
N ASP A 55 3.61 -1.63 12.86
CA ASP A 55 3.41 -3.08 12.87
C ASP A 55 3.86 -3.71 14.21
N ASP A 56 5.10 -3.40 14.64
CA ASP A 56 5.64 -3.89 15.92
C ASP A 56 4.81 -3.40 17.12
N THR A 57 4.40 -2.13 17.11
CA THR A 57 3.66 -1.53 18.23
C THR A 57 2.23 -2.08 18.35
N TYR A 58 1.53 -2.24 17.23
CA TYR A 58 0.09 -2.49 17.24
C TYR A 58 -0.31 -3.92 16.84
N CYS A 59 0.52 -4.63 16.07
CA CYS A 59 0.18 -5.96 15.56
C CYS A 59 0.86 -7.09 16.34
N ALA A 60 1.92 -6.83 17.11
CA ALA A 60 2.59 -7.83 17.96
C ALA A 60 1.89 -8.09 19.31
N GLY A 61 0.85 -7.31 19.66
CA GLY A 61 0.23 -7.37 20.99
C GLY A 61 -0.69 -8.58 21.24
N CYS A 62 -1.26 -9.17 20.18
CA CYS A 62 -2.22 -10.29 20.30
C CYS A 62 -1.66 -11.62 19.79
N HIS A 63 -0.79 -11.58 18.78
CA HIS A 63 -0.12 -12.72 18.16
C HIS A 63 1.18 -12.22 17.52
N ALA A 64 1.97 -13.13 16.94
CA ALA A 64 3.14 -12.73 16.15
C ALA A 64 2.70 -11.90 14.92
N PRO A 65 3.40 -10.82 14.55
CA PRO A 65 3.12 -10.07 13.33
C PRO A 65 3.14 -10.97 12.08
N ILE A 66 2.24 -10.69 11.15
CA ILE A 66 2.18 -11.41 9.88
C ILE A 66 3.14 -10.72 8.91
N ALA A 67 4.08 -11.49 8.34
CA ALA A 67 5.03 -10.96 7.38
C ALA A 67 4.31 -10.31 6.17
N ALA A 68 4.84 -9.18 5.69
CA ALA A 68 4.22 -8.39 4.63
C ALA A 68 4.07 -9.17 3.30
N ASP A 69 4.92 -10.16 3.07
CA ASP A 69 4.91 -11.07 1.91
C ASP A 69 3.99 -12.29 2.12
N HIS A 70 3.11 -12.29 3.12
CA HIS A 70 2.17 -13.39 3.34
C HIS A 70 0.93 -13.30 2.43
N TYR A 71 0.36 -12.09 2.28
CA TYR A 71 -0.84 -11.85 1.48
C TYR A 71 -0.53 -11.11 0.16
N THR A 72 -1.51 -11.11 -0.75
CA THR A 72 -1.47 -10.35 -2.00
C THR A 72 -1.75 -8.86 -1.77
N VAL A 73 -1.33 -8.02 -2.71
CA VAL A 73 -1.54 -6.55 -2.68
C VAL A 73 -3.01 -6.18 -2.55
N ASN A 74 -3.91 -6.97 -3.15
CA ASN A 74 -5.36 -6.75 -3.10
C ASN A 74 -6.03 -7.33 -1.83
N ALA A 75 -5.38 -8.25 -1.12
CA ALA A 75 -5.91 -8.83 0.11
C ALA A 75 -5.61 -7.95 1.34
N TRP A 76 -4.43 -7.33 1.40
CA TRP A 76 -3.96 -6.56 2.55
C TRP A 76 -4.93 -5.48 3.05
N PRO A 77 -5.62 -4.68 2.20
CA PRO A 77 -6.54 -3.65 2.70
C PRO A 77 -7.66 -4.20 3.59
N SER A 78 -8.23 -5.36 3.26
CA SER A 78 -9.28 -5.98 4.07
C SER A 78 -8.72 -6.51 5.40
N ILE A 79 -7.55 -7.15 5.34
CA ILE A 79 -6.87 -7.70 6.51
C ILE A 79 -6.47 -6.59 7.49
N ALA A 80 -5.78 -5.57 7.00
CA ALA A 80 -5.35 -4.42 7.79
C ALA A 80 -6.54 -3.69 8.40
N LYS A 81 -7.62 -3.45 7.64
CA LYS A 81 -8.85 -2.86 8.17
C LYS A 81 -9.46 -3.70 9.30
N GLY A 82 -9.52 -5.02 9.14
CA GLY A 82 -10.04 -5.93 10.14
C GLY A 82 -9.23 -5.90 11.43
N MET A 83 -7.91 -6.01 11.35
CA MET A 83 -7.00 -6.04 12.51
C MET A 83 -6.87 -4.66 13.15
N GLY A 84 -6.66 -3.61 12.35
CA GLY A 84 -6.50 -2.23 12.79
C GLY A 84 -7.68 -1.71 13.61
N ALA A 85 -8.91 -2.13 13.28
CA ALA A 85 -10.11 -1.80 14.05
C ALA A 85 -10.11 -2.32 15.51
N ARG A 86 -9.16 -3.19 15.87
CA ARG A 86 -8.98 -3.74 17.23
C ARG A 86 -7.82 -3.08 17.98
N THR A 87 -7.19 -2.08 17.39
CA THR A 87 -6.05 -1.34 17.94
C THR A 87 -6.45 0.10 18.22
N SER A 88 -5.60 0.88 18.90
CA SER A 88 -5.81 2.33 19.07
C SER A 88 -5.18 3.16 17.94
N MET A 89 -4.87 2.53 16.81
CA MET A 89 -4.23 3.17 15.65
C MET A 89 -5.18 4.18 15.00
N SER A 90 -4.65 5.34 14.63
CA SER A 90 -5.40 6.33 13.84
C SER A 90 -5.63 5.86 12.40
N GLU A 91 -6.60 6.47 11.72
CA GLU A 91 -6.88 6.15 10.30
C GLU A 91 -5.67 6.41 9.40
N ASN A 92 -4.88 7.45 9.68
CA ASN A 92 -3.67 7.77 8.92
C ASN A 92 -2.55 6.76 9.13
N GLU A 93 -2.35 6.30 10.36
CA GLU A 93 -1.39 5.24 10.66
C GLU A 93 -1.79 3.93 9.98
N LEU A 94 -3.10 3.62 9.97
CA LEU A 94 -3.62 2.44 9.29
C LEU A 94 -3.43 2.53 7.76
N ASP A 95 -3.64 3.69 7.14
CA ASP A 95 -3.35 3.89 5.71
C ASP A 95 -1.85 3.69 5.41
N ILE A 96 -0.97 4.26 6.24
CA ILE A 96 0.50 4.09 6.09
C ILE A 96 0.89 2.60 6.18
N LEU A 97 0.42 1.91 7.21
CA LEU A 97 0.73 0.51 7.43
C LEU A 97 0.14 -0.38 6.32
N THR A 98 -1.08 -0.11 5.88
CA THR A 98 -1.71 -0.85 4.77
C THR A 98 -0.89 -0.73 3.50
N ARG A 99 -0.40 0.47 3.16
CA ARG A 99 0.43 0.67 1.97
C ARG A 99 1.81 0.02 2.09
N TYR A 100 2.38 -0.01 3.29
CA TYR A 100 3.62 -0.74 3.54
C TYR A 100 3.43 -2.24 3.25
N PHE A 101 2.34 -2.84 3.72
CA PHE A 101 2.01 -4.23 3.43
C PHE A 101 1.76 -4.44 1.94
N GLN A 102 1.00 -3.56 1.28
CA GLN A 102 0.76 -3.63 -0.17
C GLN A 102 2.05 -3.54 -0.99
N TYR A 103 2.96 -2.63 -0.65
CA TYR A 103 4.24 -2.46 -1.35
C TYR A 103 5.18 -3.67 -1.17
N ASN A 104 5.03 -4.42 -0.08
CA ASN A 104 5.83 -5.60 0.23
C ASN A 104 5.08 -6.92 0.04
N ALA A 105 3.89 -6.89 -0.57
CA ALA A 105 3.06 -8.05 -0.81
C ALA A 105 3.74 -9.06 -1.73
N LYS A 106 3.35 -10.34 -1.62
CA LYS A 106 4.01 -11.44 -2.33
C LYS A 106 3.96 -11.36 -3.85
N ASP A 107 2.95 -10.69 -4.37
CA ASP A 107 2.65 -10.54 -5.80
C ASP A 107 3.23 -9.24 -6.38
N ILE A 108 3.98 -8.47 -5.58
CA ILE A 108 4.78 -7.33 -6.05
C ILE A 108 6.19 -7.80 -6.40
N THR A 109 6.43 -7.97 -7.70
CA THR A 109 7.70 -8.46 -8.24
C THR A 109 8.70 -7.35 -8.56
N GLU A 110 8.23 -6.10 -8.75
CA GLU A 110 9.06 -4.93 -9.02
C GLU A 110 8.88 -3.88 -7.92
N LYS A 111 9.83 -3.83 -6.98
CA LYS A 111 9.89 -2.78 -5.95
C LYS A 111 10.65 -1.58 -6.51
N GLN A 112 9.91 -0.59 -7.04
CA GLN A 112 10.45 0.72 -7.45
C GLN A 112 10.99 1.50 -6.26
#